data_AF-A0A1R4KRC4-F1
#
_entry.id   AF-A0A1R4KRC4-F1
#
_cell.length_a   1.000
_cell.length_b   1.000
_cell.length_c   1.000
_cell.angle_alpha   90.00
_cell.angle_beta   90.00
_cell.angle_gamma   90.00
#
_symmetry.space_group_name_H-M   'P 1'
#
loop_
_entity.id
_entity.type
_entity.pdbx_description
1 polymer ?
#
loop_
_entity_poly.entity_id
_entity_poly.type
_entity_poly.pdbx_seq_one_letter_code
_entity_poly.pdbx_strand_id
1 'polypeptide(L)'
;MGEVMVTLAAARSGGAAESKFAWSLQRQLLVFAEEQIDRPDNGLWEIRGEPHMFTHSRGMMWAAFDRGVQAVEKDGLEGPVQRWRGLRDRLRNEIDQHGVSKDGHFTQFYGTKEVDASLLLLPQIGFCAPDDPRMLATVERIEQDLLHGGLLHRYRTESGVDGLGGDESPFLACSFWLVEQYAATDRLDDANELMDRLCSLTNDVGMLSEEYDPVARRQIGNTPQAFSHLALVRAADALTPEVHEPR
;
A
#
# COMPACT_ATOMS: atom_id res chain seq x y z
N MET A 1 -9.87 2.53 -6.45
CA MET A 1 -10.18 3.98 -6.61
C MET A 1 -8.99 4.85 -6.21
N GLY A 2 -8.50 4.74 -4.96
CA GLY A 2 -7.34 5.48 -4.49
C GLY A 2 -6.14 5.41 -5.44
N GLU A 3 -5.74 4.21 -5.83
CA GLU A 3 -4.61 3.98 -6.75
C GLU A 3 -4.72 4.77 -8.08
N VAL A 4 -5.90 4.80 -8.69
CA VAL A 4 -6.15 5.55 -9.93
C VAL A 4 -5.99 7.06 -9.69
N MET A 5 -6.52 7.57 -8.59
CA MET A 5 -6.40 8.99 -8.21
C MET A 5 -4.93 9.36 -7.94
N VAL A 6 -4.19 8.51 -7.22
CA VAL A 6 -2.76 8.69 -6.92
C VAL A 6 -1.95 8.67 -8.21
N THR A 7 -2.19 7.70 -9.09
CA THR A 7 -1.50 7.57 -10.38
C THR A 7 -1.74 8.79 -11.29
N LEU A 8 -2.99 9.24 -11.42
CA LEU A 8 -3.32 10.39 -12.26
C LEU A 8 -2.74 11.70 -11.68
N ALA A 9 -2.73 11.84 -10.36
CA ALA A 9 -2.07 12.97 -9.69
C ALA A 9 -0.54 12.96 -9.89
N ALA A 10 0.10 11.78 -9.80
CA ALA A 10 1.53 11.63 -10.06
C ALA A 10 1.87 11.93 -11.53
N ALA A 11 1.08 11.41 -12.48
CA ALA A 11 1.25 11.70 -13.90
C ALA A 11 1.16 13.20 -14.21
N ARG A 12 0.16 13.88 -13.63
CA ARG A 12 0.01 15.34 -13.73
C ARG A 12 1.22 16.08 -13.16
N SER A 13 1.68 15.68 -11.98
CA SER A 13 2.87 16.26 -11.34
C SER A 13 4.15 16.02 -12.15
N GLY A 14 4.21 14.91 -12.90
CA GLY A 14 5.27 14.59 -13.86
C GLY A 14 5.15 15.28 -15.22
N GLY A 15 4.20 16.21 -15.40
CA GLY A 15 4.03 16.98 -16.62
C GLY A 15 3.21 16.29 -17.71
N ALA A 16 2.54 15.17 -17.42
CA ALA A 16 1.60 14.59 -18.35
C ALA A 16 0.41 15.54 -18.58
N ALA A 17 -0.02 15.68 -19.84
CA ALA A 17 -1.13 16.56 -20.18
C ALA A 17 -2.44 16.04 -19.58
N GLU A 18 -3.09 16.86 -18.75
CA GLU A 18 -4.41 16.54 -18.22
C GLU A 18 -5.46 16.65 -19.33
N SER A 19 -6.20 15.57 -19.57
CA SER A 19 -7.35 15.61 -20.47
C SER A 19 -8.64 15.94 -19.70
N LYS A 20 -9.57 16.66 -20.33
CA LYS A 20 -10.92 16.90 -19.76
C LYS A 20 -11.63 15.59 -19.38
N PHE A 21 -11.36 14.50 -20.11
CA PHE A 21 -11.90 13.19 -19.83
C PHE A 21 -11.33 12.60 -18.53
N ALA A 22 -10.01 12.70 -18.31
CA ALA A 22 -9.35 12.24 -17.09
C ALA A 22 -9.90 12.93 -15.83
N TRP A 23 -10.10 14.25 -15.86
CA TRP A 23 -10.67 14.95 -14.71
C TRP A 23 -12.14 14.61 -14.47
N SER A 24 -12.94 14.50 -15.54
CA SER A 24 -14.33 14.07 -15.42
C SER A 24 -14.45 12.68 -14.79
N LEU A 25 -13.55 11.76 -15.16
CA LEU A 25 -13.48 10.42 -14.56
C LEU A 25 -13.13 10.49 -13.07
N GLN A 26 -12.08 11.24 -12.71
CA GLN A 26 -11.66 11.43 -11.31
C GLN A 26 -12.82 11.96 -10.44
N ARG A 27 -13.58 12.93 -10.95
CA ARG A 27 -14.76 13.45 -10.24
C ARG A 27 -15.84 12.39 -10.01
N GLN A 28 -16.10 11.53 -11.00
CA GLN A 28 -17.07 10.43 -10.83
C GLN A 28 -16.57 9.38 -9.83
N LEU A 29 -15.26 9.10 -9.82
CA LEU A 29 -14.66 8.22 -8.83
C LEU A 29 -14.77 8.80 -7.41
N LEU A 30 -14.62 10.12 -7.24
CA LEU A 30 -14.81 10.79 -5.94
C LEU A 30 -16.27 10.76 -5.46
N VAL A 31 -17.24 10.90 -6.38
CA VAL A 31 -18.67 10.73 -6.05
C VAL A 31 -18.94 9.30 -5.59
N PHE A 32 -18.46 8.30 -6.34
CA PHE A 32 -18.63 6.90 -5.96
C PHE A 32 -17.90 6.57 -4.63
N ALA A 33 -16.70 7.11 -4.40
CA ALA A 33 -15.99 6.96 -3.13
C ALA A 33 -16.77 7.54 -1.95
N GLU A 34 -17.44 8.67 -2.15
CA GLU A 34 -18.30 9.27 -1.13
C GLU A 34 -19.52 8.40 -0.83
N GLU A 35 -20.17 7.85 -1.85
CA GLU A 35 -21.32 6.95 -1.68
C GLU A 35 -20.96 5.65 -0.95
N GLN A 36 -19.72 5.17 -1.10
CA GLN A 36 -19.24 3.93 -0.46
C GLN A 36 -18.45 4.19 0.84
N ILE A 37 -18.36 5.44 1.31
CA ILE A 37 -17.41 5.81 2.39
C ILE A 37 -17.69 5.12 3.72
N ASP A 38 -18.91 4.65 3.98
CA ASP A 38 -19.27 3.95 5.22
C ASP A 38 -19.49 2.45 5.01
N ARG A 39 -19.12 1.91 3.84
CA ARG A 39 -19.32 0.50 3.49
C ARG A 39 -18.07 -0.34 3.81
N PRO A 40 -18.17 -1.36 4.66
CA PRO A 40 -17.10 -2.35 4.83
C PRO A 40 -16.81 -3.13 3.54
N ASP A 41 -15.57 -3.60 3.38
CA ASP A 41 -15.12 -4.37 2.21
C ASP A 41 -14.27 -5.59 2.63
N ASN A 42 -13.69 -6.30 1.65
CA ASN A 42 -12.87 -7.50 1.86
C ASN A 42 -11.36 -7.22 1.74
N GLY A 43 -10.95 -5.96 1.84
CA GLY A 43 -9.56 -5.55 1.77
C GLY A 43 -8.91 -5.71 0.40
N LEU A 44 -7.59 -5.48 0.33
CA LEU A 44 -6.78 -5.63 -0.88
C LEU A 44 -6.75 -7.08 -1.37
N TRP A 45 -6.80 -8.03 -0.44
CA TRP A 45 -6.60 -9.45 -0.68
C TRP A 45 -7.87 -10.21 -1.02
N GLU A 46 -9.01 -9.52 -1.13
CA GLU A 46 -10.33 -10.12 -1.34
C GLU A 46 -10.60 -11.27 -0.36
N ILE A 47 -10.35 -10.99 0.92
CA ILE A 47 -10.44 -11.96 2.02
C ILE A 47 -11.83 -12.61 2.01
N ARG A 48 -11.85 -13.94 2.09
CA ARG A 48 -13.08 -14.76 2.11
C ARG A 48 -13.63 -14.83 3.53
N GLY A 49 -14.07 -13.70 4.05
CA GLY A 49 -14.60 -13.54 5.41
C GLY A 49 -15.70 -12.50 5.49
N GLU A 50 -16.05 -12.10 6.71
CA GLU A 50 -16.96 -10.97 6.92
C GLU A 50 -16.29 -9.66 6.46
N PRO A 51 -17.03 -8.76 5.79
CA PRO A 51 -16.49 -7.46 5.43
C PRO A 51 -16.10 -6.63 6.66
N HIS A 52 -14.96 -5.95 6.58
CA HIS A 52 -14.43 -5.09 7.64
C HIS A 52 -14.04 -3.70 7.13
N MET A 53 -13.79 -2.78 8.08
CA MET A 53 -13.14 -1.52 7.78
C MET A 53 -11.61 -1.73 7.79
N PHE A 54 -11.07 -2.21 6.67
CA PHE A 54 -9.63 -2.44 6.50
C PHE A 54 -8.87 -1.12 6.45
N THR A 55 -7.84 -0.95 7.29
CA THR A 55 -7.10 0.31 7.41
C THR A 55 -6.49 0.74 6.08
N HIS A 56 -5.95 -0.21 5.30
CA HIS A 56 -5.50 0.05 3.94
C HIS A 56 -6.61 0.58 3.03
N SER A 57 -7.79 -0.05 3.02
CA SER A 57 -8.95 0.40 2.22
C SER A 57 -9.39 1.82 2.61
N ARG A 58 -9.42 2.12 3.92
CA ARG A 58 -9.71 3.46 4.44
C ARG A 58 -8.65 4.47 3.98
N GLY A 59 -7.37 4.11 4.05
CA GLY A 59 -6.25 4.91 3.56
C GLY A 59 -6.36 5.22 2.06
N MET A 60 -6.80 4.24 1.25
CA MET A 60 -7.04 4.43 -0.18
C MET A 60 -8.21 5.38 -0.46
N MET A 61 -9.29 5.34 0.33
CA MET A 61 -10.37 6.34 0.26
C MET A 61 -9.86 7.73 0.65
N TRP A 62 -9.06 7.81 1.71
CA TRP A 62 -8.43 9.07 2.13
C TRP A 62 -7.57 9.66 1.01
N ALA A 63 -6.73 8.83 0.38
CA ALA A 63 -5.84 9.25 -0.70
C ALA A 63 -6.63 9.75 -1.91
N ALA A 64 -7.76 9.11 -2.24
CA ALA A 64 -8.64 9.58 -3.31
C ALA A 64 -9.10 11.02 -3.05
N PHE A 65 -9.68 11.30 -1.88
CA PHE A 65 -10.13 12.65 -1.54
C PHE A 65 -8.97 13.63 -1.41
N ASP A 66 -7.82 13.21 -0.89
CA ASP A 66 -6.65 14.08 -0.81
C ASP A 66 -6.15 14.49 -2.20
N ARG A 67 -6.04 13.56 -3.15
CA ARG A 67 -5.71 13.91 -4.54
C ARG A 67 -6.78 14.79 -5.18
N GLY A 68 -8.05 14.58 -4.88
CA GLY A 68 -9.14 15.46 -5.31
C GLY A 68 -9.01 16.89 -4.77
N VAL A 69 -8.60 17.06 -3.51
CA VAL A 69 -8.34 18.38 -2.91
C VAL A 69 -7.14 19.04 -3.57
N GLN A 70 -6.02 18.31 -3.70
CA GLN A 70 -4.81 18.83 -4.34
C GLN A 70 -5.06 19.27 -5.79
N ALA A 71 -5.84 18.49 -6.55
CA ALA A 71 -6.23 18.82 -7.91
C ALA A 71 -6.94 20.18 -8.04
N VAL A 72 -7.76 20.56 -7.04
CA VAL A 72 -8.43 21.87 -7.05
C VAL A 72 -7.50 22.98 -6.56
N GLU A 73 -6.80 22.75 -5.45
CA GLU A 73 -6.04 23.80 -4.77
C GLU A 73 -4.70 24.11 -5.44
N LYS A 74 -4.03 23.10 -5.99
CA LYS A 74 -2.70 23.22 -6.59
C LYS A 74 -2.78 23.30 -8.11
N ASP A 75 -3.64 22.50 -8.73
CA ASP A 75 -3.69 22.37 -10.19
C ASP A 75 -4.81 23.19 -10.85
N GLY A 76 -5.60 23.91 -10.05
CA GLY A 76 -6.64 24.82 -10.55
C GLY A 76 -7.84 24.13 -11.19
N LEU A 77 -8.06 22.84 -10.92
CA LEU A 77 -9.23 22.13 -11.43
C LEU A 77 -10.51 22.49 -10.68
N GLU A 78 -11.66 22.28 -11.32
CA GLU A 78 -12.95 22.57 -10.72
C GLU A 78 -13.52 21.39 -9.92
N GLY A 79 -13.96 21.65 -8.70
CA GLY A 79 -14.65 20.66 -7.86
C GLY A 79 -15.10 21.23 -6.50
N PRO A 80 -16.00 20.54 -5.77
CA PRO A 80 -16.45 20.94 -4.45
C PRO A 80 -15.38 20.73 -3.36
N VAL A 81 -14.26 21.44 -3.44
CA VAL A 81 -13.07 21.23 -2.59
C VAL A 81 -13.36 21.23 -1.09
N GLN A 82 -14.28 22.07 -0.62
CA GLN A 82 -14.65 22.14 0.80
C GLN A 82 -15.28 20.82 1.28
N ARG A 83 -16.10 20.18 0.44
CA ARG A 83 -16.72 18.87 0.72
C ARG A 83 -15.66 17.78 0.76
N TRP A 84 -14.79 17.73 -0.25
CA TRP A 84 -13.71 16.74 -0.30
C TRP A 84 -12.71 16.89 0.85
N ARG A 85 -12.40 18.12 1.26
CA ARG A 85 -11.58 18.37 2.45
C ARG A 85 -12.23 17.81 3.70
N GLY A 86 -13.52 18.06 3.90
CA GLY A 86 -14.27 17.49 5.02
C GLY A 86 -14.25 15.96 5.06
N LEU A 87 -14.41 15.30 3.90
CA LEU A 87 -14.36 13.83 3.81
C LEU A 87 -12.95 13.28 4.06
N ARG A 88 -11.93 13.91 3.48
CA ARG A 88 -10.52 13.57 3.72
C ARG A 88 -10.17 13.69 5.20
N ASP A 89 -10.50 14.82 5.83
CA ASP A 89 -10.15 15.08 7.22
C ASP A 89 -10.97 14.17 8.17
N ARG A 90 -12.22 13.84 7.81
CA ARG A 90 -13.01 12.82 8.50
C ARG A 90 -12.32 11.45 8.47
N LEU A 91 -11.91 10.98 7.29
CA LEU A 91 -11.22 9.69 7.14
C LEU A 91 -9.89 9.67 7.88
N ARG A 92 -9.12 10.77 7.85
CA ARG A 92 -7.88 10.93 8.63
C ARG A 92 -8.15 10.67 10.11
N ASN A 93 -9.07 11.44 10.69
CA ASN A 93 -9.40 11.34 12.11
C ASN A 93 -9.95 9.96 12.48
N GLU A 94 -10.76 9.37 11.59
CA GLU A 94 -11.32 8.04 11.79
C GLU A 94 -10.22 6.96 11.84
N ILE A 95 -9.29 6.96 10.89
CA ILE A 95 -8.17 6.01 10.84
C ILE A 95 -7.25 6.22 12.05
N ASP A 96 -6.93 7.47 12.40
CA ASP A 96 -6.08 7.77 13.56
C ASP A 96 -6.71 7.26 14.87
N GLN A 97 -8.04 7.22 14.96
CA GLN A 97 -8.77 6.74 16.13
C GLN A 97 -8.98 5.23 16.17
N HIS A 98 -9.24 4.59 15.03
CA HIS A 98 -9.72 3.20 14.98
C HIS A 98 -8.77 2.23 14.27
N GLY A 99 -7.88 2.75 13.42
CA GLY A 99 -6.91 1.97 12.65
C GLY A 99 -5.54 1.87 13.31
N VAL A 100 -5.36 2.41 14.51
CA VAL A 100 -4.12 2.35 15.30
C VAL A 100 -4.38 1.56 16.58
N SER A 101 -3.50 0.61 16.87
CA SER A 101 -3.57 -0.24 18.05
C SER A 101 -3.23 0.56 19.32
N LYS A 102 -3.48 -0.04 20.48
CA LYS A 102 -3.04 0.54 21.76
C LYS A 102 -1.52 0.58 21.91
N ASP A 103 -0.82 -0.27 21.16
CA ASP A 103 0.64 -0.38 21.16
C ASP A 103 1.27 0.56 20.13
N GLY A 104 0.46 1.33 19.38
CA GLY A 104 0.90 2.43 18.53
C GLY A 104 1.09 2.09 17.06
N HIS A 105 0.95 0.83 16.64
CA HIS A 105 1.03 0.42 15.23
C HIS A 105 -0.33 0.47 14.51
N PHE A 106 -0.34 0.74 13.21
CA PHE A 106 -1.51 0.50 12.37
C PHE A 106 -1.93 -0.97 12.37
N THR A 107 -3.23 -1.23 12.36
CA THR A 107 -3.81 -2.58 12.37
C THR A 107 -4.43 -2.93 11.02
N GLN A 108 -4.56 -4.23 10.72
CA GLN A 108 -5.13 -4.73 9.45
C GLN A 108 -6.53 -4.16 9.17
N PHE A 109 -7.42 -4.24 10.15
CA PHE A 109 -8.75 -3.65 10.14
C PHE A 109 -9.13 -3.11 11.52
N TYR A 110 -10.19 -2.33 11.60
CA TYR A 110 -10.61 -1.72 12.86
C TYR A 110 -11.02 -2.76 13.91
N GLY A 111 -10.44 -2.65 15.11
CA GLY A 111 -10.75 -3.52 16.24
C GLY A 111 -9.90 -4.79 16.35
N THR A 112 -9.03 -5.08 15.38
CA THR A 112 -8.01 -6.13 15.50
C THR A 112 -6.70 -5.60 16.11
N LYS A 113 -5.80 -6.50 16.48
CA LYS A 113 -4.40 -6.19 16.83
C LYS A 113 -3.41 -6.66 15.78
N GLU A 114 -3.87 -7.47 14.83
CA GLU A 114 -3.05 -8.04 13.77
C GLU A 114 -2.62 -6.97 12.76
N VAL A 115 -1.47 -7.20 12.14
CA VAL A 115 -0.94 -6.40 11.03
C VAL A 115 -1.17 -7.10 9.69
N ASP A 116 -1.01 -6.33 8.63
CA ASP A 116 -1.08 -6.78 7.25
C ASP A 116 -0.01 -6.04 6.45
N ALA A 117 0.64 -6.72 5.52
CA ALA A 117 1.70 -6.14 4.71
C ALA A 117 1.22 -4.95 3.85
N SER A 118 -0.08 -4.90 3.50
CA SER A 118 -0.68 -3.75 2.80
C SER A 118 -0.59 -2.44 3.58
N LEU A 119 -0.32 -2.47 4.88
CA LEU A 119 -0.09 -1.26 5.68
C LEU A 119 1.19 -0.52 5.27
N LEU A 120 2.17 -1.20 4.65
CA LEU A 120 3.37 -0.58 4.08
C LEU A 120 3.04 0.37 2.91
N LEU A 121 1.82 0.32 2.37
CA LEU A 121 1.35 1.23 1.32
C LEU A 121 0.88 2.58 1.89
N LEU A 122 0.68 2.73 3.21
CA LEU A 122 0.20 3.97 3.81
C LEU A 122 1.16 5.15 3.57
N PRO A 123 2.49 5.03 3.73
CA PRO A 123 3.42 6.11 3.37
C PRO A 123 3.42 6.38 1.86
N GLN A 124 3.32 5.32 1.06
CA GLN A 124 3.39 5.40 -0.40
C GLN A 124 2.23 6.21 -1.01
N ILE A 125 1.03 6.13 -0.42
CA ILE A 125 -0.11 6.95 -0.83
C ILE A 125 -0.12 8.35 -0.19
N GLY A 126 0.87 8.64 0.66
CA GLY A 126 1.05 9.89 1.39
C GLY A 126 0.20 10.00 2.66
N PHE A 127 -0.31 8.88 3.19
CA PHE A 127 -1.11 8.91 4.42
C PHE A 127 -0.24 9.29 5.62
N CYS A 128 0.95 8.74 5.78
CA CYS A 128 1.89 9.16 6.82
C CYS A 128 3.29 9.34 6.23
N ALA A 129 4.19 9.95 6.99
CA ALA A 129 5.60 9.91 6.64
C ALA A 129 6.15 8.49 6.87
N PRO A 130 7.15 8.03 6.11
CA PRO A 130 7.79 6.73 6.34
C PRO A 130 8.36 6.57 7.76
N ASP A 131 8.82 7.67 8.37
CA ASP A 131 9.37 7.76 9.72
C ASP A 131 8.34 8.14 10.80
N ASP A 132 7.03 8.15 10.47
CA ASP A 132 5.96 8.33 11.46
C ASP A 132 6.10 7.24 12.54
N PRO A 133 6.09 7.59 13.84
CA PRO A 133 6.25 6.62 14.92
C PRO A 133 5.28 5.43 14.84
N ARG A 134 4.07 5.65 14.31
CA ARG A 134 3.08 4.59 14.10
C ARG A 134 3.47 3.65 12.98
N MET A 135 4.05 4.20 11.92
CA MET A 135 4.55 3.41 10.80
C MET A 135 5.78 2.60 11.20
N LEU A 136 6.71 3.19 11.96
CA LEU A 136 7.88 2.47 12.48
C LEU A 136 7.45 1.30 13.39
N ALA A 137 6.47 1.53 14.28
CA ALA A 137 5.88 0.45 15.10
C ALA A 137 5.18 -0.62 14.25
N THR A 138 4.51 -0.22 13.15
CA THR A 138 3.93 -1.16 12.19
C THR A 138 4.99 -1.99 11.49
N VAL A 139 6.12 -1.40 11.06
CA VAL A 139 7.22 -2.14 10.42
C VAL A 139 7.80 -3.16 11.39
N GLU A 140 8.11 -2.75 12.62
CA GLU A 140 8.61 -3.67 13.64
C GLU A 140 7.65 -4.84 13.86
N ARG A 141 6.34 -4.56 13.90
CA ARG A 141 5.33 -5.60 14.07
C ARG A 141 5.21 -6.53 12.86
N ILE A 142 5.32 -5.99 11.64
CA ILE A 142 5.33 -6.76 10.39
C ILE A 142 6.57 -7.67 10.32
N GLU A 143 7.74 -7.16 10.70
CA GLU A 143 8.97 -7.95 10.77
C GLU A 143 8.83 -9.11 11.75
N GLN A 144 8.21 -8.88 12.91
CA GLN A 144 7.99 -9.92 13.94
C GLN A 144 6.95 -10.95 13.52
N ASP A 145 5.83 -10.51 12.95
CA ASP A 145 4.65 -11.35 12.75
C ASP A 145 4.58 -12.00 11.37
N LEU A 146 5.16 -11.38 10.33
CA LEU A 146 4.94 -11.75 8.92
C LEU A 146 6.22 -12.10 8.15
N LEU A 147 7.42 -11.83 8.68
CA LEU A 147 8.68 -12.11 8.00
C LEU A 147 9.17 -13.53 8.31
N HIS A 148 8.93 -14.47 7.39
CA HIS A 148 9.33 -15.87 7.55
C HIS A 148 10.32 -16.27 6.46
N GLY A 149 11.44 -16.88 6.86
CA GLY A 149 12.49 -17.27 5.91
C GLY A 149 13.09 -16.10 5.11
N GLY A 150 12.94 -14.87 5.61
CA GLY A 150 13.40 -13.65 4.95
C GLY A 150 12.46 -13.10 3.87
N LEU A 151 11.21 -13.55 3.82
CA LEU A 151 10.17 -13.04 2.91
C LEU A 151 8.87 -12.77 3.68
N LEU A 152 8.12 -11.76 3.26
CA LEU A 152 6.86 -11.37 3.90
C LEU A 152 5.66 -12.19 3.40
N HIS A 153 4.87 -12.68 4.35
CA HIS A 153 3.48 -13.08 4.12
C HIS A 153 2.56 -11.86 4.07
N ARG A 154 1.37 -12.02 3.46
CA ARG A 154 0.36 -10.92 3.39
C ARG A 154 -0.17 -10.55 4.78
N TYR A 155 -0.58 -11.57 5.54
CA TYR A 155 -1.11 -11.49 6.90
C TYR A 155 -0.98 -12.88 7.56
N ARG A 156 -1.23 -12.98 8.86
CA ARG A 156 -1.23 -14.27 9.57
C ARG A 156 -2.50 -15.06 9.25
N THR A 157 -2.39 -16.16 8.50
CA THR A 157 -3.53 -17.05 8.16
C THR A 157 -4.14 -17.73 9.40
N GLU A 158 -3.33 -18.03 10.42
CA GLU A 158 -3.79 -18.61 11.70
C GLU A 158 -4.80 -17.74 12.46
N SER A 159 -4.91 -16.45 12.12
CA SER A 159 -5.92 -15.56 12.68
C SER A 159 -7.37 -15.89 12.24
N GLY A 160 -7.53 -16.81 11.27
CA GLY A 160 -8.83 -17.33 10.84
C GLY A 160 -9.63 -16.38 9.96
N VAL A 161 -9.00 -15.31 9.46
CA VAL A 161 -9.66 -14.24 8.72
C VAL A 161 -10.06 -14.67 7.29
N ASP A 162 -9.34 -15.60 6.67
CA ASP A 162 -9.59 -16.03 5.28
C ASP A 162 -10.34 -17.36 5.11
N GLY A 163 -10.60 -18.07 6.21
CA GLY A 163 -11.32 -19.36 6.21
C GLY A 163 -10.66 -20.45 5.35
N LEU A 164 -9.41 -20.28 4.92
CA LEU A 164 -8.67 -21.25 4.12
C LEU A 164 -7.76 -22.09 5.02
N GLY A 165 -7.73 -23.40 4.79
CA GLY A 165 -6.78 -24.29 5.47
C GLY A 165 -5.47 -24.38 4.68
N GLY A 166 -4.35 -24.02 5.31
CA GLY A 166 -3.00 -24.17 4.77
C GLY A 166 -2.05 -23.03 5.13
N ASP A 167 -0.75 -23.29 5.03
CA ASP A 167 0.27 -22.25 5.12
C ASP A 167 0.36 -21.54 3.76
N GLU A 168 -0.06 -20.28 3.70
CA GLU A 168 0.13 -19.44 2.51
C GLU A 168 1.62 -19.16 2.30
N SER A 169 2.11 -19.18 1.05
CA SER A 169 3.52 -18.83 0.78
C SER A 169 3.73 -17.30 0.82
N PRO A 170 4.94 -16.82 1.14
CA PRO A 170 5.26 -15.39 1.07
C PRO A 170 4.90 -14.76 -0.28
N PHE A 171 4.29 -13.57 -0.23
CA PHE A 171 3.86 -12.81 -1.40
C PHE A 171 4.93 -11.80 -1.79
N LEU A 172 5.50 -11.93 -2.99
CA LEU A 172 6.74 -11.22 -3.34
C LEU A 172 6.60 -9.69 -3.32
N ALA A 173 5.45 -9.15 -3.76
CA ALA A 173 5.20 -7.70 -3.71
C ALA A 173 5.30 -7.12 -2.28
N CYS A 174 4.88 -7.87 -1.26
CA CYS A 174 4.94 -7.42 0.13
C CYS A 174 6.38 -7.16 0.57
N SER A 175 7.29 -8.05 0.18
CA SER A 175 8.71 -7.92 0.51
C SER A 175 9.35 -6.73 -0.22
N PHE A 176 8.95 -6.43 -1.45
CA PHE A 176 9.40 -5.21 -2.14
C PHE A 176 8.88 -3.93 -1.48
N TRP A 177 7.65 -3.91 -0.95
CA TRP A 177 7.18 -2.75 -0.18
C TRP A 177 7.98 -2.53 1.10
N LEU A 178 8.47 -3.61 1.71
CA LEU A 178 9.37 -3.52 2.86
C LEU A 178 10.74 -2.96 2.46
N VAL A 179 11.27 -3.31 1.27
CA VAL A 179 12.48 -2.68 0.71
C VAL A 179 12.28 -1.17 0.56
N GLU A 180 11.16 -0.73 -0.03
CA GLU A 180 10.85 0.71 -0.16
C GLU A 180 10.83 1.41 1.21
N GLN A 181 10.19 0.77 2.20
CA GLN A 181 10.10 1.32 3.55
C GLN A 181 11.46 1.39 4.26
N TYR A 182 12.30 0.37 4.13
CA TYR A 182 13.67 0.39 4.65
C TYR A 182 14.52 1.48 4.00
N ALA A 183 14.45 1.61 2.67
CA ALA A 183 15.16 2.66 1.96
C ALA A 183 14.72 4.05 2.42
N ALA A 184 13.41 4.27 2.58
CA ALA A 184 12.83 5.54 3.03
C ALA A 184 13.11 5.89 4.51
N THR A 185 13.67 4.95 5.29
CA THR A 185 13.99 5.14 6.72
C THR A 185 15.47 4.89 7.03
N ASP A 186 16.34 5.07 6.02
CA ASP A 186 17.80 4.93 6.10
C ASP A 186 18.31 3.54 6.53
N ARG A 187 17.46 2.50 6.47
CA ARG A 187 17.85 1.09 6.69
C ARG A 187 18.38 0.47 5.39
N LEU A 188 19.37 1.13 4.77
CA LEU A 188 19.85 0.78 3.43
C LEU A 188 20.49 -0.62 3.35
N ASP A 189 21.17 -1.07 4.40
CA ASP A 189 21.76 -2.41 4.42
C ASP A 189 20.66 -3.49 4.36
N ASP A 190 19.61 -3.35 5.18
CA ASP A 190 18.45 -4.26 5.17
C ASP A 190 17.70 -4.20 3.83
N ALA A 191 17.56 -3.00 3.26
CA ALA A 191 16.91 -2.79 1.97
C ALA A 191 17.68 -3.50 0.83
N ASN A 192 19.01 -3.35 0.79
CA ASN A 192 19.84 -4.00 -0.22
C ASN A 192 19.86 -5.52 -0.04
N GLU A 193 19.97 -6.05 1.18
CA GLU A 193 19.95 -7.50 1.43
C GLU A 193 18.62 -8.12 0.95
N LEU A 194 17.49 -7.49 1.29
CA LEU A 194 16.18 -7.99 0.89
C LEU A 194 15.96 -7.84 -0.63
N MET A 195 16.43 -6.75 -1.24
CA MET A 195 16.38 -6.56 -2.70
C MET A 195 17.18 -7.64 -3.44
N ASP A 196 18.44 -7.89 -3.05
CA ASP A 196 19.30 -8.91 -3.64
C ASP A 196 18.67 -10.30 -3.53
N ARG A 197 18.10 -10.61 -2.36
CA ARG A 197 17.35 -11.84 -2.14
C ARG A 197 16.19 -11.96 -3.13
N LEU A 198 15.34 -10.94 -3.25
CA LEU A 198 14.17 -10.97 -4.13
C LEU A 198 14.56 -11.07 -5.61
N CYS A 199 15.57 -10.33 -6.06
CA CYS A 199 16.09 -10.42 -7.42
C CYS A 199 16.69 -11.80 -7.73
N SER A 200 17.25 -12.50 -6.74
CA SER A 200 17.74 -13.87 -6.92
C SER A 200 16.64 -14.91 -7.16
N LEU A 201 15.36 -14.57 -6.93
CA LEU A 201 14.23 -15.47 -7.10
C LEU A 201 13.67 -15.49 -8.53
N THR A 202 14.13 -14.60 -9.42
CA THR A 202 13.66 -14.54 -10.80
C THR A 202 13.91 -15.84 -11.55
N ASN A 203 13.03 -16.21 -12.47
CA ASN A 203 13.27 -17.34 -13.35
C ASN A 203 14.34 -17.03 -14.42
N ASP A 204 14.56 -17.99 -15.33
CA ASP A 204 15.53 -17.92 -16.42
C ASP A 204 15.34 -16.75 -17.40
N VAL A 205 14.14 -16.15 -17.43
CA VAL A 205 13.80 -14.98 -18.24
C VAL A 205 13.59 -13.70 -17.41
N GLY A 206 13.98 -13.70 -16.13
CA GLY A 206 13.91 -12.53 -15.27
C GLY A 206 12.53 -12.25 -14.66
N MET A 207 11.59 -13.20 -14.71
CA MET A 207 10.21 -13.01 -14.25
C MET A 207 10.00 -13.50 -12.81
N LEU A 208 9.10 -12.82 -12.11
CA LEU A 208 8.63 -13.15 -10.76
C LEU A 208 7.14 -13.53 -10.75
N SER A 209 6.80 -14.54 -9.95
CA SER A 209 5.42 -14.91 -9.64
C SER A 209 4.82 -14.04 -8.55
N GLU A 210 3.60 -14.38 -8.19
CA GLU A 210 2.87 -13.85 -7.04
C GLU A 210 3.52 -14.25 -5.71
N GLU A 211 3.79 -15.55 -5.54
CA GLU A 211 4.31 -16.13 -4.32
C GLU A 211 5.61 -16.90 -4.55
N TYR A 212 6.34 -17.17 -3.47
CA TYR A 212 7.52 -18.04 -3.50
C TYR A 212 7.49 -19.03 -2.33
N ASP A 213 7.69 -20.32 -2.63
CA ASP A 213 7.80 -21.38 -1.64
C ASP A 213 9.24 -21.49 -1.13
N PRO A 214 9.55 -21.08 0.10
CA PRO A 214 10.92 -21.16 0.64
C PRO A 214 11.36 -22.59 0.92
N VAL A 215 10.43 -23.54 1.09
CA VAL A 215 10.72 -24.95 1.41
C VAL A 215 11.03 -25.72 0.13
N ALA A 216 10.12 -25.67 -0.85
CA ALA A 216 10.33 -26.31 -2.15
C ALA A 216 11.24 -25.51 -3.08
N ARG A 217 11.56 -24.26 -2.73
CA ARG A 217 12.43 -23.32 -3.47
C ARG A 217 11.96 -23.09 -4.91
N ARG A 218 10.67 -22.77 -5.07
CA ARG A 218 10.03 -22.55 -6.38
C ARG A 218 9.05 -21.39 -6.33
N GLN A 219 8.83 -20.75 -7.46
CA GLN A 219 7.77 -19.75 -7.57
C GLN A 219 6.38 -20.42 -7.60
N ILE A 220 5.36 -19.76 -7.04
CA ILE A 220 3.97 -20.24 -6.95
C ILE A 220 3.01 -19.14 -7.41
N GLY A 221 1.88 -19.55 -7.97
CA GLY A 221 0.79 -18.65 -8.34
C GLY A 221 0.99 -18.04 -9.73
N ASN A 222 0.36 -16.88 -9.94
CA ASN A 222 0.35 -16.20 -11.22
C ASN A 222 1.77 -15.83 -11.67
N THR A 223 2.12 -16.12 -12.94
CA THR A 223 3.47 -15.88 -13.49
C THR A 223 3.41 -15.48 -14.96
N PRO A 224 4.00 -14.34 -15.38
CA PRO A 224 4.55 -13.29 -14.52
C PRO A 224 3.42 -12.56 -13.75
N GLN A 225 3.67 -12.20 -12.49
CA GLN A 225 2.74 -11.38 -11.72
C GLN A 225 3.07 -9.91 -11.89
N ALA A 226 2.19 -9.14 -12.52
CA ALA A 226 2.40 -7.72 -12.77
C ALA A 226 2.61 -6.93 -11.47
N PHE A 227 1.94 -7.32 -10.38
CA PHE A 227 2.06 -6.63 -9.09
C PHE A 227 3.46 -6.77 -8.48
N SER A 228 4.05 -7.97 -8.54
CA SER A 228 5.43 -8.20 -8.08
C SER A 228 6.44 -7.40 -8.87
N HIS A 229 6.26 -7.27 -10.19
CA HIS A 229 7.15 -6.48 -11.04
C HIS A 229 6.99 -4.97 -10.84
N LEU A 230 5.77 -4.49 -10.61
CA LEU A 230 5.55 -3.09 -10.27
C LEU A 230 6.23 -2.74 -8.94
N ALA A 231 6.10 -3.61 -7.93
CA ALA A 231 6.74 -3.43 -6.63
C ALA A 231 8.28 -3.49 -6.75
N LEU A 232 8.84 -4.39 -7.57
CA LEU A 232 10.27 -4.42 -7.90
C LEU A 232 10.76 -3.07 -8.45
N VAL A 233 10.07 -2.51 -9.45
CA VAL A 233 10.48 -1.23 -10.06
C VAL A 233 10.48 -0.11 -9.03
N ARG A 234 9.47 -0.07 -8.16
CA ARG A 234 9.37 0.95 -7.11
C ARG A 234 10.43 0.79 -6.02
N ALA A 235 10.70 -0.45 -5.59
CA ALA A 235 11.79 -0.74 -4.67
C ALA A 235 13.16 -0.35 -5.24
N ALA A 236 13.39 -0.61 -6.52
CA ALA A 236 14.62 -0.19 -7.21
C ALA A 236 14.74 1.34 -7.25
N ASP A 237 13.66 2.06 -7.58
CA ASP A 237 13.62 3.53 -7.57
C ASP A 237 13.94 4.10 -6.18
N ALA A 238 13.34 3.53 -5.13
CA ALA A 238 13.58 3.93 -3.73
C ALA A 238 15.03 3.71 -3.27
N LEU A 239 15.74 2.74 -3.84
CA LEU A 239 17.16 2.49 -3.56
C LEU A 239 18.12 3.38 -4.35
N THR A 240 17.63 4.11 -5.36
CA THR A 240 18.50 5.02 -6.10
C THR A 240 18.85 6.23 -5.23
N PRO A 241 20.13 6.62 -5.12
CA PRO A 241 20.51 7.85 -4.46
C PRO A 241 19.82 9.01 -5.15
N GLU A 242 19.07 9.83 -4.42
CA GLU A 242 18.53 11.06 -4.97
C GLU A 242 19.68 11.93 -5.52
N VAL A 243 19.79 12.01 -6.84
CA VAL A 243 20.37 13.18 -7.50
C VAL A 243 19.26 14.24 -7.52
N HIS A 244 18.84 14.71 -6.34
CA HIS A 244 17.95 15.88 -6.26
C HIS A 244 18.83 17.14 -6.33
N GLU A 245 18.88 17.76 -7.52
CA GLU A 245 19.01 19.21 -7.54
C GLU A 245 17.80 19.82 -6.83
N PRO A 246 17.98 20.85 -6.00
CA PRO A 246 16.92 21.43 -5.20
C PRO A 246 15.77 21.92 -6.08
N ARG A 247 14.55 21.42 -5.82
CA ARG A 247 13.30 22.00 -6.32
C ARG A 247 12.96 23.29 -5.60
#